data_AF-A0AAD6Z2Q3-F1
#
_entry.id   AF-A0AAD6Z2Q3-F1
#
_cell.length_a   1.000
_cell.length_b   1.000
_cell.length_c   1.000
_cell.angle_alpha   90.00
_cell.angle_beta   90.00
_cell.angle_gamma   90.00
#
_symmetry.space_group_name_H-M   'P 1'
#
loop_
_entity.id
_entity.type
_entity.pdbx_description
1 polymer ?
#
loop_
_entity_poly.entity_id
_entity_poly.type
_entity_poly.pdbx_seq_one_letter_code
_entity_poly.pdbx_strand_id
1 'polypeptide(L)'
;AKLRNEFLERNNGMVAHEWQIDMGEALLLGLDCSLIAGTGASKTMPFVMPLFVESDKIIIIISPLNALEVDQASRFRKMGLSAVAVNGDTYSNEIHK
;
A
#
# COMPACT_ATOMS: atom_id res chain seq x y z
N ALA A 1 -7.22 -14.78 6.85
CA ALA A 1 -6.35 -15.94 6.47
C ALA A 1 -5.58 -15.71 5.16
N LYS A 2 -6.27 -15.51 4.02
CA LYS A 2 -5.63 -15.25 2.72
C LYS A 2 -4.68 -14.04 2.75
N LEU A 3 -5.15 -12.91 3.28
CA LEU A 3 -4.37 -11.67 3.37
C LEU A 3 -3.04 -11.84 4.14
N ARG A 4 -3.07 -12.60 5.24
CA ARG A 4 -1.89 -12.86 6.07
C ARG A 4 -0.85 -13.71 5.34
N ASN A 5 -1.30 -14.70 4.56
CA ASN A 5 -0.39 -15.55 3.77
C ASN A 5 0.25 -14.75 2.62
N GLU A 6 -0.54 -13.99 1.88
CA GLU A 6 -0.03 -13.11 0.83
C GLU A 6 0.99 -12.10 1.36
N PHE A 7 0.71 -11.52 2.54
CA PHE A 7 1.66 -10.64 3.20
C PHE A 7 2.99 -11.35 3.46
N LEU A 8 2.94 -12.55 4.05
CA LEU A 8 4.13 -13.31 4.40
C LEU A 8 4.99 -13.63 3.16
N GLU A 9 4.36 -14.07 2.08
CA GLU A 9 5.04 -14.38 0.81
C GLU A 9 5.69 -13.14 0.19
N ARG A 10 4.99 -12.02 0.16
CA ARG A 10 5.46 -10.76 -0.44
C ARG A 10 6.51 -10.02 0.39
N ASN A 11 6.61 -10.33 1.68
CA ASN A 11 7.52 -9.67 2.62
C ASN A 11 8.60 -10.62 3.16
N ASN A 12 9.08 -11.56 2.33
CA ASN A 12 10.22 -12.43 2.65
C ASN A 12 10.07 -13.20 3.98
N GLY A 13 8.87 -13.66 4.30
CA GLY A 13 8.59 -14.42 5.53
C GLY A 13 8.33 -13.55 6.76
N MET A 14 8.33 -12.21 6.63
CA MET A 14 7.93 -11.33 7.74
C MET A 14 6.46 -11.52 8.08
N VAL A 15 6.15 -11.48 9.38
CA VAL A 15 4.78 -11.60 9.88
C VAL A 15 4.22 -10.21 10.13
N ALA A 16 3.05 -9.92 9.56
CA ALA A 16 2.34 -8.67 9.81
C ALA A 16 1.89 -8.59 11.27
N HIS A 17 1.89 -7.38 11.83
CA HIS A 17 1.23 -7.13 13.10
C HIS A 17 -0.28 -7.33 12.97
N GLU A 18 -0.96 -7.71 14.04
CA GLU A 18 -2.41 -7.95 14.01
C GLU A 18 -3.18 -6.71 13.55
N TRP A 19 -2.84 -5.53 14.07
CA TRP A 19 -3.45 -4.28 13.65
C TRP A 19 -3.27 -3.95 12.16
N GLN A 20 -2.21 -4.47 11.50
CA GLN A 20 -2.05 -4.31 10.05
C GLN A 20 -3.05 -5.18 9.29
N ILE A 21 -3.26 -6.41 9.78
CA ILE A 21 -4.28 -7.32 9.22
C ILE A 21 -5.67 -6.73 9.43
N ASP A 22 -5.99 -6.28 10.64
CA ASP A 22 -7.32 -5.72 10.95
C ASP A 22 -7.64 -4.52 10.05
N MET A 23 -6.67 -3.61 9.87
CA MET A 23 -6.82 -2.46 8.98
C MET A 23 -6.96 -2.90 7.51
N GLY A 24 -6.15 -3.86 7.05
CA GLY A 24 -6.24 -4.35 5.68
C GLY A 24 -7.57 -5.06 5.38
N GLU A 25 -8.10 -5.83 6.34
CA GLU A 25 -9.40 -6.49 6.23
C GLU A 25 -10.56 -5.48 6.28
N ALA A 26 -10.48 -4.46 7.13
CA ALA A 26 -11.48 -3.40 7.16
C ALA A 26 -11.54 -2.62 5.82
N LEU A 27 -10.38 -2.33 5.21
CA LEU A 27 -10.33 -1.72 3.88
C LEU A 27 -10.89 -2.63 2.78
N LEU A 28 -10.64 -3.94 2.84
CA LEU A 28 -11.24 -4.91 1.92
C LEU A 28 -12.77 -4.97 2.02
N LEU A 29 -13.30 -4.75 3.22
CA LEU A 29 -14.75 -4.68 3.46
C LEU A 29 -15.36 -3.33 3.05
N GLY A 30 -14.55 -2.37 2.57
CA GLY A 30 -15.00 -1.04 2.18
C GLY A 30 -15.35 -0.14 3.36
N LEU A 31 -14.76 -0.39 4.54
CA LEU A 31 -14.98 0.42 5.73
C LEU A 31 -14.05 1.63 5.78
N ASP A 32 -14.58 2.77 6.22
CA ASP A 32 -13.77 3.94 6.54
C ASP A 32 -12.97 3.69 7.83
N CYS A 33 -11.66 3.91 7.76
CA CYS A 33 -10.74 3.58 8.85
C CYS A 33 -9.83 4.76 9.21
N SER A 34 -9.50 4.89 10.49
CA SER A 34 -8.47 5.81 10.99
C SER A 34 -7.45 5.04 11.83
N LEU A 35 -6.16 5.20 11.50
CA LEU A 35 -5.06 4.54 12.19
C LEU A 35 -4.13 5.56 12.83
N ILE A 36 -3.93 5.45 14.14
CA ILE A 36 -2.96 6.24 14.88
C ILE A 36 -1.78 5.32 15.25
N ALA A 37 -0.64 5.56 14.62
CA ALA A 37 0.57 4.79 14.85
C ALA A 37 1.82 5.67 14.73
N GLY A 38 2.85 5.34 15.51
CA GLY A 38 4.12 6.07 15.51
C GLY A 38 4.83 6.07 14.16
N THR A 39 5.80 6.97 14.00
CA THR A 39 6.73 6.93 12.86
C THR A 39 7.57 5.65 12.93
N GLY A 40 7.85 5.05 11.77
CA GLY A 40 8.56 3.76 11.70
C GLY A 40 7.70 2.52 12.00
N ALA A 41 6.45 2.69 12.43
CA ALA A 41 5.54 1.57 12.72
C ALA A 41 5.00 0.85 11.48
N SER A 42 5.47 1.17 10.26
CA SER A 42 4.97 0.58 9.01
C SER A 42 3.48 0.81 8.74
N LYS A 43 2.95 1.96 9.18
CA LYS A 43 1.53 2.36 8.99
C LYS A 43 1.09 2.53 7.53
N THR A 44 2.03 2.61 6.59
CA THR A 44 1.74 2.69 5.15
C THR A 44 1.31 1.34 4.58
N MET A 45 1.73 0.23 5.20
CA MET A 45 1.52 -1.11 4.68
C MET A 45 0.04 -1.48 4.50
N PRO A 46 -0.86 -1.20 5.48
CA PRO A 46 -2.27 -1.56 5.34
C PRO A 46 -2.97 -0.94 4.13
N PHE A 47 -2.52 0.21 3.61
CA PHE A 47 -3.15 0.84 2.44
C PHE A 47 -3.09 -0.02 1.17
N VAL A 48 -2.01 -0.78 0.98
CA VAL A 48 -1.80 -1.59 -0.23
C VAL A 48 -2.11 -3.07 -0.04
N MET A 49 -2.34 -3.49 1.21
CA MET A 49 -2.70 -4.86 1.55
C MET A 49 -3.94 -5.38 0.80
N PRO A 50 -5.00 -4.59 0.55
CA PRO A 50 -6.13 -5.05 -0.26
C PRO A 50 -5.73 -5.56 -1.66
N LEU A 51 -4.72 -4.94 -2.29
CA LEU A 51 -4.23 -5.33 -3.62
C LEU A 51 -3.56 -6.71 -3.64
N PHE A 52 -3.18 -7.25 -2.49
CA PHE A 52 -2.61 -8.60 -2.41
C PHE A 52 -3.66 -9.68 -2.67
N VAL A 53 -4.94 -9.37 -2.41
CA VAL A 53 -6.04 -10.34 -2.56
C VAL A 53 -7.00 -9.98 -3.68
N GLU A 54 -7.13 -8.69 -4.01
CA GLU A 54 -7.95 -8.14 -5.10
C GLU A 54 -7.07 -7.33 -6.07
N SER A 55 -6.38 -8.02 -6.98
CA SER A 55 -5.41 -7.41 -7.89
C SER A 55 -6.02 -6.56 -9.01
N ASP A 56 -7.35 -6.56 -9.15
CA ASP A 56 -8.13 -5.76 -10.09
C ASP A 56 -8.48 -4.36 -9.56
N LYS A 57 -8.22 -4.10 -8.27
CA LYS A 57 -8.49 -2.80 -7.64
C LYS A 57 -7.38 -1.80 -7.88
N ILE A 58 -7.74 -0.52 -7.73
CA ILE A 58 -6.80 0.60 -7.76
C ILE A 58 -6.89 1.31 -6.40
N ILE A 59 -5.73 1.53 -5.78
CA ILE A 59 -5.61 2.33 -4.55
C ILE A 59 -4.93 3.65 -4.88
N ILE A 60 -5.56 4.77 -4.48
CA ILE A 60 -5.00 6.11 -4.57
C ILE A 60 -4.49 6.50 -3.18
N ILE A 61 -3.18 6.74 -3.06
CA ILE A 61 -2.56 7.20 -1.81
C ILE A 61 -2.19 8.67 -1.98
N ILE A 62 -2.83 9.54 -1.21
CA ILE A 62 -2.51 10.96 -1.19
C ILE A 62 -1.41 11.19 -0.17
N SER A 63 -0.26 11.65 -0.65
CA SER A 63 0.88 12.00 0.19
C SER A 63 1.15 13.51 0.12
N PRO A 64 1.62 14.14 1.21
CA PRO A 64 1.88 15.58 1.21
C PRO A 64 3.22 15.99 0.57
N LEU A 65 4.08 15.03 0.22
CA LEU A 65 5.45 15.29 -0.27
C LEU A 65 5.79 14.38 -1.44
N ASN A 66 6.32 14.96 -2.53
CA ASN A 66 6.79 14.22 -3.71
C ASN A 66 7.79 13.11 -3.34
N ALA A 67 8.70 13.38 -2.40
CA ALA A 67 9.68 12.40 -1.94
C ALA A 67 9.03 11.17 -1.29
N LEU A 68 7.92 11.33 -0.57
CA LEU A 68 7.18 10.22 0.03
C LEU A 68 6.50 9.37 -1.05
N GLU A 69 5.90 10.01 -2.05
CA GLU A 69 5.26 9.30 -3.16
C GLU A 69 6.25 8.42 -3.92
N VAL A 70 7.43 8.95 -4.24
CA VAL A 70 8.48 8.23 -4.96
C VAL A 70 9.00 7.04 -4.15
N ASP A 71 9.26 7.23 -2.84
CA ASP A 71 9.70 6.15 -1.94
C ASP A 71 8.64 5.05 -1.82
N GLN A 72 7.37 5.43 -1.63
CA GLN A 72 6.25 4.49 -1.57
C GLN A 72 6.10 3.70 -2.87
N ALA A 73 6.05 4.37 -4.03
CA ALA A 73 5.93 3.72 -5.32
C ALA A 73 7.12 2.79 -5.62
N SER A 74 8.33 3.15 -5.20
CA SER A 74 9.51 2.28 -5.31
C SER A 74 9.36 1.01 -4.45
N ARG A 75 8.93 1.16 -3.20
CA ARG A 75 8.72 0.03 -2.27
C ARG A 75 7.63 -0.91 -2.76
N PHE A 76 6.48 -0.39 -3.19
CA PHE A 76 5.39 -1.21 -3.69
C PHE A 76 5.77 -2.01 -4.94
N ARG A 77 6.56 -1.41 -5.85
CA ARG A 77 7.13 -2.15 -6.99
C ARG A 77 8.04 -3.29 -6.57
N LYS A 78 8.87 -3.11 -5.53
CA LYS A 78 9.70 -4.19 -4.97
C LYS A 78 8.86 -5.33 -4.36
N MET A 79 7.63 -5.04 -3.95
CA MET A 79 6.66 -6.03 -3.45
C MET A 79 5.81 -6.67 -4.57
N GLY A 80 6.14 -6.40 -5.83
CA GLY A 80 5.44 -6.95 -7.00
C GLY A 80 4.13 -6.25 -7.34
N LEU A 81 3.88 -5.04 -6.82
CA LEU A 81 2.72 -4.23 -7.19
C LEU A 81 3.07 -3.26 -8.34
N SER A 82 2.10 -3.01 -9.21
CA SER A 82 2.18 -1.85 -10.11
C SER A 82 1.92 -0.58 -9.30
N ALA A 83 2.87 0.36 -9.29
CA ALA A 83 2.74 1.61 -8.57
C ALA A 83 3.51 2.73 -9.28
N VAL A 84 2.89 3.91 -9.33
CA VAL A 84 3.43 5.13 -9.93
C VAL A 84 3.16 6.31 -9.02
N ALA A 85 4.13 7.22 -8.91
CA ALA A 85 3.95 8.50 -8.23
C ALA A 85 3.48 9.54 -9.26
N VAL A 86 2.44 10.30 -8.93
CA VAL A 86 1.85 11.32 -9.83
C VAL A 86 1.82 12.65 -9.11
N ASN A 87 2.68 13.57 -9.52
CA ASN A 87 2.78 14.93 -9.00
C ASN A 87 3.28 15.90 -10.09
N GLY A 88 3.54 17.15 -9.72
CA GLY A 88 4.00 18.19 -10.63
C GLY A 88 5.32 17.88 -11.35
N ASP A 89 6.16 17.00 -10.79
CA ASP A 89 7.47 16.64 -11.36
C ASP A 89 7.40 15.35 -12.21
N THR A 90 6.52 14.41 -11.85
CA THR A 90 6.47 13.09 -12.49
C THR A 90 5.37 12.95 -13.54
N TYR A 91 4.37 13.82 -13.53
CA TYR A 91 3.26 13.75 -14.49
C TYR A 91 3.76 13.90 -15.93
N SER A 92 3.35 12.96 -16.79
CA SER A 92 3.74 12.93 -18.20
C SER A 92 2.65 12.31 -19.08
N ASN A 93 2.77 12.50 -20.40
CA ASN A 93 1.88 11.86 -21.37
C ASN A 93 1.94 10.33 -21.36
N GLU A 94 2.99 9.74 -20.79
CA GLU A 94 3.11 8.29 -20.64
C GLU A 94 2.21 7.78 -19.50
N ILE A 95 2.14 8.53 -18.40
CA ILE A 95 1.29 8.22 -17.24
C ILE A 95 -0.18 8.53 -17.51
N HIS A 96 -0.46 9.52 -18.36
CA HIS A 96 -1.82 9.92 -18.70
C HIS A 96 -2.59 8.88 -19.54
N LYS A 97 -1.90 7.94 -20.19
CA LYS A 97 -2.49 6.92 -21.07
C LYS A 97 -2.85 5.66 -20.30
#